data_AF-A0A7G5Z6S3-F1
#
_entry.id   AF-A0A7G5Z6S3-F1
#
_cell.length_a   1.000
_cell.length_b   1.000
_cell.length_c   1.000
_cell.angle_alpha   90.00
_cell.angle_beta   90.00
_cell.angle_gamma   90.00
#
_symmetry.space_group_name_H-M   'P 1'
#
loop_
_entity.id
_entity.type
_entity.pdbx_description
1 polymer ?
#
loop_
_entity_poly.entity_id
_entity_poly.type
_entity_poly.pdbx_seq_one_letter_code
_entity_poly.pdbx_strand_id
1 'polypeptide(L)'
;MKTFMLAAATIALTVPTMLGAQEWIPAQERRLSAGYNDCVKAADGVMPDTIQCTQAEHGKQDARLNQAYRMVMTRLSAARRGVLRNSQRDWIRERDGTCQRRWDEAGGGQASDLEQSSCLLRQTIARTMWLERYR
;
A
#
# COMPACT_ATOMS: atom_id res chain seq x y z
N MET A 1 -61.00 -25.73 3.36
CA MET A 1 -60.21 -24.98 4.38
C MET A 1 -58.74 -25.28 4.13
N LYS A 2 -57.82 -24.37 3.80
CA LYS A 2 -57.77 -22.90 3.73
C LYS A 2 -56.94 -22.55 2.50
N THR A 3 -57.41 -21.59 1.71
CA THR A 3 -56.60 -20.89 0.71
C THR A 3 -55.71 -19.89 1.44
N PHE A 4 -54.40 -19.94 1.23
CA PHE A 4 -53.52 -18.79 1.41
C PHE A 4 -52.64 -18.68 0.17
N MET A 5 -52.92 -17.65 -0.62
CA MET A 5 -52.06 -17.17 -1.69
C MET A 5 -50.83 -16.52 -1.07
N LEU A 6 -49.64 -16.87 -1.56
CA LEU A 6 -48.51 -15.95 -1.65
C LEU A 6 -47.88 -16.14 -3.03
N ALA A 7 -47.97 -15.09 -3.83
CA ALA A 7 -47.45 -15.03 -5.18
C ALA A 7 -45.92 -15.20 -5.17
N ALA A 8 -45.42 -16.16 -5.95
CA ALA A 8 -44.00 -16.22 -6.30
C ALA A 8 -43.70 -15.03 -7.22
N ALA A 9 -43.15 -13.96 -6.66
CA ALA A 9 -42.51 -12.94 -7.46
C ALA A 9 -41.25 -13.56 -8.07
N THR A 10 -41.34 -13.91 -9.35
CA THR A 10 -40.17 -14.22 -10.18
C THR A 10 -39.34 -12.95 -10.29
N ILE A 11 -38.36 -12.79 -9.40
CA ILE A 11 -37.33 -11.79 -9.57
C ILE A 11 -36.49 -12.26 -10.75
N ALA A 12 -36.78 -11.74 -11.94
CA ALA A 12 -35.81 -11.69 -13.00
C ALA A 12 -34.63 -10.90 -12.45
N LEU A 13 -33.54 -11.58 -12.09
CA LEU A 13 -32.26 -10.93 -11.79
C LEU A 13 -31.74 -10.35 -13.11
N THR A 14 -32.25 -9.18 -13.48
CA THR A 14 -31.50 -8.30 -14.36
C THR A 14 -30.26 -7.94 -13.57
N VAL A 15 -29.14 -8.60 -13.89
CA VAL A 15 -27.82 -8.15 -13.45
C VAL A 15 -27.73 -6.72 -13.98
N PRO A 16 -27.75 -5.68 -13.12
CA PRO A 16 -27.53 -4.33 -13.61
C PRO A 16 -26.16 -4.37 -14.26
N THR A 17 -26.08 -4.04 -15.54
CA THR A 17 -24.81 -3.74 -16.18
C THR A 17 -24.19 -2.63 -15.34
N MET A 18 -23.24 -2.99 -14.48
CA MET A 18 -22.50 -2.02 -13.69
C MET A 18 -21.74 -1.15 -14.68
N LEU A 19 -22.28 0.02 -14.99
CA LEU A 19 -21.51 1.10 -15.56
C LEU A 19 -20.38 1.41 -14.56
N GLY A 20 -19.20 0.86 -14.83
CA GLY A 20 -17.97 1.04 -14.08
C GLY A 20 -17.93 0.26 -12.76
N ALA A 21 -17.22 -0.87 -12.74
CA ALA A 21 -16.59 -1.28 -11.51
C ALA A 21 -15.62 -0.16 -11.12
N GLN A 22 -15.96 0.65 -10.11
CA GLN A 22 -14.97 1.53 -9.50
C GLN A 22 -13.95 0.62 -8.83
N GLU A 23 -12.85 0.35 -9.51
CA GLU A 23 -11.69 -0.30 -8.93
C GLU A 23 -11.24 0.57 -7.74
N TRP A 24 -11.35 0.03 -6.52
CA TRP A 24 -10.71 0.65 -5.36
C TRP A 24 -9.22 0.32 -5.43
N ILE A 25 -8.50 1.05 -6.28
CA ILE A 25 -7.04 1.03 -6.29
C ILE A 25 -6.57 1.77 -5.03
N PRO A 26 -5.88 1.11 -4.09
CA PRO A 26 -5.31 1.76 -2.92
C PRO A 26 -4.52 3.00 -3.32
N ALA A 27 -4.65 4.09 -2.56
CA ALA A 27 -3.98 5.35 -2.92
C ALA A 27 -2.45 5.24 -3.04
N GLN A 28 -1.88 4.21 -2.41
CA GLN A 28 -0.45 3.90 -2.50
C GLN A 28 -0.06 3.42 -3.91
N GLU A 29 -0.88 2.59 -4.56
CA GLU A 29 -0.57 2.02 -5.87
C GLU A 29 -0.47 3.11 -6.95
N ARG A 30 -1.27 4.18 -6.82
CA ARG A 30 -1.16 5.35 -7.70
C ARG A 30 0.17 6.10 -7.61
N ARG A 31 1.01 5.82 -6.61
CA ARG A 31 2.33 6.45 -6.43
C ARG A 31 3.48 5.59 -6.94
N LEU A 32 3.20 4.36 -7.37
CA LEU A 32 4.21 3.47 -7.97
C LEU A 32 4.74 4.07 -9.27
N SER A 33 6.03 3.90 -9.52
CA SER A 33 6.65 4.43 -10.74
C SER A 33 6.28 3.61 -11.97
N ALA A 34 6.24 4.24 -13.15
CA ALA A 34 6.08 3.52 -14.41
C ALA A 34 7.14 2.43 -14.57
N GLY A 35 8.40 2.72 -14.19
CA GLY A 35 9.49 1.74 -14.23
C GLY A 35 9.29 0.54 -13.29
N TYR A 36 8.53 0.67 -12.20
CA TYR A 36 8.12 -0.50 -11.41
C TYR A 36 7.14 -1.38 -12.19
N ASN A 37 6.11 -0.77 -12.80
CA ASN A 37 5.13 -1.50 -13.60
C ASN A 37 5.79 -2.22 -14.78
N ASP A 38 6.72 -1.55 -15.47
CA ASP A 38 7.49 -2.15 -16.58
C ASP A 38 8.36 -3.32 -16.09
N CYS A 39 9.00 -3.17 -14.92
CA CYS A 39 9.82 -4.22 -14.31
C CYS A 39 8.99 -5.44 -13.94
N VAL A 40 7.86 -5.26 -13.23
CA VAL A 40 6.97 -6.37 -12.84
C VAL A 40 6.37 -7.06 -14.06
N LYS A 41 6.03 -6.30 -15.11
CA LYS A 41 5.59 -6.86 -16.38
C LYS A 41 6.68 -7.71 -17.03
N ALA A 42 7.93 -7.23 -17.06
CA ALA A 42 9.07 -7.95 -17.62
C ALA A 42 9.46 -9.19 -16.80
N ALA A 43 9.18 -9.19 -15.50
CA ALA A 43 9.39 -10.35 -14.64
C ALA A 43 8.49 -11.54 -15.00
N ASP A 44 7.36 -11.33 -15.69
CA ASP A 44 6.49 -12.40 -16.21
C ASP A 44 6.14 -13.50 -15.17
N GLY A 45 5.85 -13.07 -13.93
CA GLY A 45 5.52 -13.97 -12.81
C GLY A 45 6.73 -14.66 -12.15
N VAL A 46 7.95 -14.41 -12.62
CA VAL A 46 9.19 -14.86 -11.98
C VAL A 46 9.32 -14.14 -10.63
N MET A 47 9.19 -14.91 -9.55
CA MET A 47 9.13 -14.40 -8.18
C MET A 47 10.39 -13.65 -7.75
N PRO A 48 11.62 -14.14 -7.98
CA PRO A 48 12.83 -13.40 -7.62
C PRO A 48 12.91 -12.03 -8.30
N ASP A 49 12.48 -11.94 -9.55
CA ASP A 49 12.53 -10.72 -10.34
C ASP A 49 11.46 -9.73 -9.86
N THR A 50 10.26 -10.23 -9.55
CA THR A 50 9.17 -9.43 -8.95
C THR A 50 9.59 -8.85 -7.60
N ILE A 51 10.29 -9.63 -6.76
CA ILE A 51 10.86 -9.17 -5.49
C ILE A 51 11.89 -8.07 -5.73
N GLN A 52 12.80 -8.25 -6.70
CA GLN A 52 13.79 -7.23 -7.05
C GLN A 52 13.14 -5.93 -7.53
N CYS A 53 12.12 -6.01 -8.39
CA CYS A 53 11.34 -4.85 -8.82
C CYS A 53 10.72 -4.11 -7.62
N THR A 54 10.14 -4.85 -6.67
CA THR A 54 9.51 -4.31 -5.47
C THR A 54 10.52 -3.63 -4.54
N GLN A 55 11.70 -4.23 -4.34
CA GLN A 55 12.77 -3.64 -3.53
C GLN A 55 13.35 -2.37 -4.18
N ALA A 56 13.55 -2.38 -5.50
CA ALA A 56 14.02 -1.21 -6.24
C ALA A 56 13.01 -0.05 -6.17
N GLU A 57 11.72 -0.34 -6.30
CA GLU A 57 10.67 0.66 -6.13
C GLU A 57 10.61 1.17 -4.69
N HIS A 58 10.76 0.30 -3.68
CA HIS A 58 10.86 0.72 -2.28
C HIS A 58 12.00 1.71 -2.07
N GLY A 59 13.19 1.47 -2.65
CA GLY A 59 14.32 2.41 -2.59
C GLY A 59 13.97 3.80 -3.17
N LYS A 60 13.25 3.85 -4.30
CA LYS A 60 12.78 5.12 -4.89
C LYS A 60 11.79 5.84 -3.97
N GLN A 61 10.85 5.11 -3.38
CA GLN A 61 9.85 5.70 -2.48
C GLN A 61 10.45 6.14 -1.15
N ASP A 62 11.47 5.44 -0.64
CA ASP A 62 12.20 5.87 0.56
C ASP A 62 12.99 7.17 0.32
N ALA A 63 13.59 7.32 -0.86
CA ALA A 63 14.21 8.59 -1.25
C ALA A 63 13.18 9.75 -1.27
N ARG A 64 11.98 9.51 -1.80
CA ARG A 64 10.87 10.49 -1.78
C ARG A 64 10.39 10.80 -0.37
N LEU A 65 10.27 9.80 0.49
CA LEU A 65 9.95 9.97 1.92
C LEU A 65 10.96 10.90 2.59
N ASN A 66 12.25 10.64 2.38
CA ASN A 66 13.33 11.42 2.98
C ASN A 66 13.35 12.87 2.46
N GLN A 67 13.06 13.07 1.17
CA GLN A 67 12.90 14.41 0.60
C GLN A 67 11.73 15.16 1.26
N ALA A 68 10.55 14.54 1.33
CA ALA A 68 9.38 15.11 1.97
C ALA A 68 9.66 15.44 3.45
N TYR A 69 10.29 14.53 4.19
CA TYR A 69 10.69 14.75 5.57
C TYR A 69 11.57 16.00 5.72
N ARG A 70 12.62 16.15 4.90
CA ARG A 70 13.50 17.32 4.92
C ARG A 70 12.74 18.61 4.63
N MET A 71 11.87 18.62 3.61
CA MET A 71 11.04 19.78 3.28
C MET A 71 10.09 20.18 4.41
N VAL A 72 9.51 19.20 5.12
CA VAL A 72 8.67 19.51 6.28
C VAL A 72 9.52 20.04 7.42
N MET A 73 10.70 19.47 7.68
CA MET A 73 11.56 19.90 8.79
C MET A 73 12.01 21.36 8.67
N THR A 74 12.26 21.87 7.45
CA THR A 74 12.69 23.26 7.25
C THR A 74 11.63 24.27 7.69
N ARG A 75 10.34 23.98 7.45
CA ARG A 75 9.22 24.87 7.79
C ARG A 75 8.76 24.83 9.26
N LEU A 76 9.24 23.87 10.05
CA LEU A 76 8.80 23.71 11.44
C LEU A 76 9.65 24.50 12.44
N SER A 77 9.04 24.91 13.55
CA SER A 77 9.75 25.41 14.73
C SER A 77 10.57 24.30 15.41
N ALA A 78 11.56 24.66 16.23
CA ALA A 78 12.44 23.69 16.90
C ALA A 78 11.66 22.63 17.72
N ALA A 79 10.67 23.04 18.51
CA ALA A 79 9.83 22.12 19.28
C ALA A 79 9.09 21.13 18.36
N ARG A 80 8.51 21.63 17.27
CA ARG A 80 7.76 20.81 16.30
C ARG A 80 8.66 19.87 15.49
N ARG A 81 9.90 20.29 15.18
CA ARG A 81 10.93 19.41 14.61
C ARG A 81 11.23 18.23 15.53
N GLY A 82 11.31 18.45 16.85
CA GLY A 82 11.49 17.40 17.85
C GLY A 82 10.35 16.37 17.80
N VAL A 83 9.10 16.85 17.81
CA VAL A 83 7.90 16.01 17.71
C VAL A 83 7.89 15.18 16.43
N LEU A 84 8.12 15.81 15.27
CA LEU A 84 8.12 15.10 13.99
C LEU A 84 9.25 14.06 13.90
N ARG A 85 10.43 14.37 14.42
CA ARG A 85 11.56 13.42 14.45
C ARG A 85 11.21 12.17 15.26
N ASN A 86 10.63 12.34 16.44
CA ASN A 86 10.21 11.20 17.26
C ASN A 86 9.12 10.39 16.55
N SER A 87 8.12 11.07 15.96
CA SER A 87 7.08 10.39 15.17
C SER A 87 7.65 9.58 13.99
N GLN A 88 8.69 10.05 13.30
CA GLN A 88 9.34 9.25 12.25
C GLN A 88 10.06 8.03 12.81
N ARG A 89 10.78 8.16 13.93
CA ARG A 89 11.48 7.03 14.57
C ARG A 89 10.51 5.96 15.05
N ASP A 90 9.39 6.38 15.63
CA ASP A 90 8.36 5.44 16.08
C ASP A 90 7.66 4.76 14.90
N TRP A 91 7.39 5.51 13.83
CA TRP A 91 6.86 4.93 12.60
C TRP A 91 7.81 3.90 11.98
N ILE A 92 9.12 4.14 11.95
CA ILE A 92 10.09 3.15 11.44
C ILE A 92 10.01 1.86 12.24
N ARG A 93 10.01 1.95 13.58
CA ARG A 93 9.91 0.79 14.47
C ARG A 93 8.63 -0.01 14.20
N GLU A 94 7.50 0.69 14.08
CA GLU A 94 6.20 0.05 13.80
C GLU A 94 6.15 -0.56 12.39
N ARG A 95 6.70 0.12 11.39
CA ARG A 95 6.80 -0.38 10.01
C ARG A 95 7.59 -1.67 9.98
N ASP A 96 8.80 -1.65 10.55
CA ASP A 96 9.71 -2.78 10.49
C ASP A 96 9.13 -3.98 11.26
N GLY A 97 8.57 -3.75 12.45
CA GLY A 97 7.87 -4.79 13.21
C GLY A 97 6.64 -5.34 12.50
N THR A 98 5.85 -4.48 11.84
CA THR A 98 4.69 -4.91 11.04
C THR A 98 5.12 -5.76 9.85
N CYS A 99 6.11 -5.32 9.10
CA CYS A 99 6.53 -6.03 7.90
C CYS A 99 7.29 -7.32 8.22
N GLN A 100 7.98 -7.40 9.36
CA GLN A 100 8.50 -8.67 9.86
C GLN A 100 7.38 -9.64 10.21
N ARG A 101 6.33 -9.21 10.93
CA ARG A 101 5.18 -10.10 11.21
C ARG A 101 4.53 -10.63 9.94
N ARG A 102 4.40 -9.81 8.89
CA ARG A 102 3.88 -10.26 7.59
C ARG A 102 4.77 -11.32 6.94
N TRP A 103 6.09 -11.18 7.07
CA TRP A 103 7.05 -12.19 6.63
C TRP A 103 6.83 -13.51 7.40
N ASP A 104 6.71 -13.43 8.74
CA ASP A 104 6.53 -14.59 9.61
C ASP A 104 5.19 -15.32 9.32
N GLU A 105 4.11 -14.55 9.12
CA GLU A 105 2.77 -15.06 8.78
C GLU A 105 2.72 -15.78 7.42
N ALA A 106 3.61 -15.40 6.48
CA ALA A 106 3.67 -15.98 5.14
C ALA A 106 4.46 -17.31 5.07
N GLY A 107 5.10 -17.75 6.16
CA GLY A 107 5.62 -19.11 6.31
C GLY A 107 7.00 -19.39 5.69
N GLY A 108 7.67 -18.38 5.14
CA GLY A 108 9.06 -18.40 4.66
C GLY A 108 9.21 -18.41 3.13
N GLY A 109 10.46 -18.37 2.68
CA GLY A 109 10.81 -18.37 1.26
C GLY A 109 10.36 -17.11 0.51
N GLN A 110 10.28 -17.22 -0.82
CA GLN A 110 10.05 -16.09 -1.71
C GLN A 110 8.67 -15.42 -1.51
N ALA A 111 7.67 -16.17 -1.04
CA ALA A 111 6.36 -15.61 -0.70
C ALA A 111 6.48 -14.61 0.47
N SER A 112 7.17 -14.99 1.54
CA SER A 112 7.44 -14.09 2.66
C SER A 112 8.30 -12.89 2.26
N ASP A 113 9.29 -13.08 1.39
CA ASP A 113 10.13 -11.98 0.91
C ASP A 113 9.34 -10.97 0.07
N LEU A 114 8.42 -11.45 -0.77
CA LEU A 114 7.51 -10.60 -1.51
C LEU A 114 6.54 -9.85 -0.58
N GLU A 115 5.97 -10.53 0.42
CA GLU A 115 5.06 -9.90 1.38
C GLU A 115 5.74 -8.81 2.21
N GLN A 116 6.96 -9.09 2.71
CA GLN A 116 7.73 -8.13 3.48
C GLN A 116 8.11 -6.91 2.63
N SER A 117 8.66 -7.12 1.43
CA SER A 117 9.08 -6.04 0.54
C SER A 117 7.88 -5.18 0.10
N SER A 118 6.75 -5.81 -0.21
CA SER A 118 5.50 -5.13 -0.54
C SER A 118 4.94 -4.34 0.65
N CYS A 119 5.04 -4.87 1.87
CA CYS A 119 4.66 -4.16 3.09
C CYS A 119 5.49 -2.89 3.28
N LEU A 120 6.82 -3.01 3.18
CA LEU A 120 7.73 -1.88 3.33
C LEU A 120 7.42 -0.79 2.30
N LEU A 121 7.24 -1.16 1.02
CA LEU A 121 6.85 -0.27 -0.05
C LEU A 121 5.55 0.49 0.25
N ARG A 122 4.47 -0.24 0.58
CA ARG A 122 3.15 0.35 0.86
C ARG A 122 3.19 1.30 2.05
N GLN A 123 3.86 0.92 3.14
CA GLN A 123 3.99 1.74 4.34
C GLN A 123 4.80 3.02 4.08
N THR A 124 5.90 2.92 3.32
CA THR A 124 6.75 4.05 2.93
C THR A 124 5.99 5.07 2.06
N ILE A 125 5.19 4.59 1.09
CA ILE A 125 4.33 5.49 0.29
C ILE A 125 3.30 6.18 1.19
N ALA A 126 2.62 5.44 2.06
CA ALA A 126 1.61 6.01 2.96
C ALA A 126 2.21 7.09 3.89
N ARG A 127 3.42 6.85 4.41
CA ARG A 127 4.12 7.81 5.25
C ARG A 127 4.56 9.06 4.49
N THR A 128 5.00 8.91 3.25
CA THR A 128 5.31 10.03 2.36
C THR A 128 4.08 10.91 2.15
N MET A 129 2.93 10.30 1.83
CA MET A 129 1.67 11.03 1.67
C MET A 129 1.22 11.74 2.95
N TRP A 130 1.47 11.13 4.12
CA TRP A 130 1.20 11.76 5.41
C TRP A 130 2.11 12.97 5.65
N LEU A 131 3.40 12.88 5.34
CA LEU A 131 4.36 13.98 5.45
C LEU A 131 3.98 15.17 4.55
N GLU A 132 3.55 14.92 3.32
CA GLU A 132 3.10 15.96 2.38
C GLU A 132 1.96 16.83 2.97
N ARG A 133 1.15 16.26 3.87
CA ARG A 133 0.05 16.95 4.55
C ARG A 133 0.40 17.50 5.94
N TYR A 134 1.59 17.20 6.48
CA TYR A 134 1.99 17.57 7.84
C TYR A 134 2.36 19.05 7.95
N ARG A 135 1.43 19.90 8.40
CA ARG A 135 1.66 21.35 8.59
C ARG A 135 2.15 21.64 9.98
#